data_AF-A0A4Q3SGM3-F1
#
_entry.id   AF-A0A4Q3SGM3-F1
#
_cell.length_a   1.000
_cell.length_b   1.000
_cell.length_c   1.000
_cell.angle_alpha   90.00
_cell.angle_beta   90.00
_cell.angle_gamma   90.00
#
_symmetry.space_group_name_H-M   'P 1'
#
loop_
_entity.id
_entity.type
_entity.pdbx_description
1 polymer ?
#
loop_
_entity_poly.entity_id
_entity_poly.type
_entity_poly.pdbx_seq_one_letter_code
_entity_poly.pdbx_strand_id
1 'polypeptide(L)'
;MTMSIGHWITTTARGARAFLERMAGDTRGNIAMIFGLSLPVLILMTVGGVDINRASTVRVNLQDALDAAALSAARSPYSDDINIQRVGMAALKANLKAYPNITLREADTSFILRNSEVVVATSKVDVKTLVANIFLPPYGKFMDDYIQVGAHSEVNRATKDIEVSLVLDITGSMDGSRLSDLQDAANDLVDLVVQDNQSINKTRMALVPYSMGVNAGSYLNDVRGAARGSTTISGAAWMVANTQKTITALNKANPGVFTANSHGYSTGDFVWISGVTDGNNSGQSDLASWLNGKSYKVVKIDNNTFSLQTIGGSNISTSGYQTYTASSGIARRCLISTCEVVVTSNNHGLSTGEDV
;
A
#
# COMPACT_ATOMS: atom_id res chain seq x y z
N MET A 1 -38.81 -43.76 16.90
CA MET A 1 -38.83 -44.74 18.00
C MET A 1 -38.35 -44.05 19.27
N THR A 2 -39.25 -43.31 19.92
CA THR A 2 -38.95 -42.47 21.08
C THR A 2 -39.08 -43.32 22.34
N MET A 3 -37.99 -43.99 22.74
CA MET A 3 -37.93 -44.59 24.08
C MET A 3 -37.97 -43.46 25.11
N SER A 4 -39.12 -43.33 25.77
CA SER A 4 -39.34 -42.41 26.88
C SER A 4 -38.30 -42.69 27.98
N ILE A 5 -37.59 -41.64 28.38
CA ILE A 5 -36.57 -41.63 29.45
C ILE A 5 -37.10 -42.31 30.73
N GLY A 6 -38.42 -42.25 31.00
CA GLY A 6 -39.05 -42.94 32.12
C GLY A 6 -38.94 -44.47 32.09
N HIS A 7 -38.92 -45.11 30.91
CA HIS A 7 -38.75 -46.56 30.82
C HIS A 7 -37.29 -46.99 31.07
N TRP A 8 -36.31 -46.16 30.66
CA TRP A 8 -34.89 -46.41 30.93
C TRP A 8 -34.56 -46.24 32.43
N ILE A 9 -35.13 -45.23 33.09
CA ILE A 9 -34.96 -45.02 34.54
C ILE A 9 -35.61 -46.16 35.34
N THR A 10 -36.79 -46.63 34.95
CA THR A 10 -37.48 -47.71 35.68
C THR A 10 -36.87 -49.10 35.45
N THR A 11 -36.19 -49.32 34.33
CA THR A 11 -35.46 -50.58 34.05
C THR A 11 -34.09 -50.59 34.74
N THR A 12 -33.36 -49.47 34.72
CA THR A 12 -32.10 -49.30 35.47
C THR A 12 -32.32 -49.35 36.99
N ALA A 13 -33.37 -48.71 37.51
CA ALA A 13 -33.73 -48.78 38.93
C ALA A 13 -34.11 -50.20 39.38
N ARG A 14 -34.82 -50.97 38.54
CA ARG A 14 -35.10 -52.40 38.81
C ARG A 14 -33.83 -53.26 38.77
N GLY A 15 -32.92 -53.00 37.84
CA GLY A 15 -31.62 -53.67 37.76
C GLY A 15 -30.74 -53.40 38.99
N ALA A 16 -30.68 -52.14 39.43
CA ALA A 16 -29.97 -51.76 40.65
C ALA A 16 -30.56 -52.44 41.90
N ARG A 17 -31.89 -52.49 42.00
CA ARG A 17 -32.59 -53.15 43.11
C ARG A 17 -32.33 -54.66 43.13
N ALA A 18 -32.41 -55.33 41.98
CA ALA A 18 -32.10 -56.76 41.87
C ALA A 18 -30.63 -57.08 42.19
N PHE A 19 -29.71 -56.19 41.81
CA PHE A 19 -28.29 -56.31 42.15
C PHE A 19 -28.05 -56.14 43.66
N LEU A 20 -28.69 -55.15 44.29
CA LEU A 20 -28.62 -54.92 45.73
C LEU A 20 -29.23 -56.07 46.55
N GLU A 21 -30.36 -56.63 46.10
CA GLU A 21 -30.97 -57.82 46.71
C GLU A 21 -30.05 -59.04 46.59
N ARG A 22 -29.34 -59.19 45.46
CA ARG A 22 -28.37 -60.27 45.27
C ARG A 22 -27.11 -60.12 46.13
N MET A 23 -26.62 -58.89 46.33
CA MET A 23 -25.50 -58.63 47.26
C MET A 23 -25.92 -58.76 48.73
N ALA A 24 -27.14 -58.37 49.08
CA ALA A 24 -27.67 -58.51 50.44
C ALA A 24 -27.90 -59.98 50.86
N GLY A 25 -28.13 -60.87 49.89
CA GLY A 25 -28.24 -62.32 50.12
C GLY A 25 -26.91 -63.09 50.15
N ASP A 26 -25.78 -62.45 49.83
CA ASP A 26 -24.48 -63.12 49.69
C ASP A 26 -23.75 -63.17 51.05
N THR A 27 -23.77 -64.33 51.71
CA THR A 27 -23.24 -64.53 53.08
C THR A 27 -21.74 -64.83 53.14
N ARG A 28 -21.02 -64.72 52.02
CA ARG A 28 -19.56 -64.87 51.96
C ARG A 28 -18.88 -63.60 52.49
N GLY A 29 -18.51 -63.61 53.77
CA GLY A 29 -18.00 -62.45 54.52
C GLY A 29 -16.85 -61.64 53.89
N ASN A 30 -16.09 -62.19 52.93
CA ASN A 30 -15.05 -61.43 52.24
C ASN A 30 -15.61 -60.40 51.23
N ILE A 31 -16.76 -60.67 50.60
CA ILE A 31 -17.36 -59.77 49.60
C ILE A 31 -17.89 -58.49 50.27
N ALA A 32 -18.55 -58.63 51.42
CA ALA A 32 -19.04 -57.50 52.20
C ALA A 32 -17.88 -56.60 52.69
N MET A 33 -16.75 -57.17 53.08
CA MET A 33 -15.56 -56.41 53.47
C MET A 33 -14.91 -55.68 52.30
N ILE A 34 -14.71 -56.34 51.15
CA ILE A 34 -14.14 -55.70 49.95
C ILE A 34 -15.07 -54.58 49.43
N PHE A 35 -16.39 -54.81 49.43
CA PHE A 35 -17.38 -53.81 49.07
C PHE A 35 -17.36 -52.61 50.03
N GLY A 36 -17.36 -52.87 51.35
CA GLY A 36 -17.29 -51.82 52.36
C GLY A 36 -16.01 -50.97 52.29
N LEU A 37 -14.86 -51.59 51.93
CA LEU A 37 -13.58 -50.88 51.77
C LEU A 37 -13.47 -50.13 50.44
N SER A 38 -14.15 -50.59 49.38
CA SER A 38 -14.12 -49.94 48.05
C SER A 38 -15.15 -48.82 47.91
N LEU A 39 -16.25 -48.84 48.67
CA LEU A 39 -17.32 -47.86 48.61
C LEU A 39 -16.85 -46.41 48.87
N PRO A 40 -15.99 -46.11 49.87
CA PRO A 40 -15.42 -44.77 50.04
C PRO A 40 -14.62 -44.28 48.82
N VAL A 41 -13.86 -45.17 48.18
CA VAL A 41 -13.03 -44.83 47.01
C VAL A 41 -13.90 -44.51 45.80
N LEU A 42 -14.97 -45.29 45.57
CA LEU A 42 -15.92 -45.06 44.49
C LEU A 42 -16.71 -43.76 44.68
N ILE A 43 -17.11 -43.44 45.91
CA ILE A 43 -17.74 -42.14 46.22
C ILE A 43 -16.76 -41.00 45.97
N LEU A 44 -15.52 -41.11 46.42
CA LEU A 44 -14.52 -40.06 46.21
C LEU A 44 -14.25 -39.81 44.72
N MET A 45 -14.15 -40.88 43.91
CA MET A 45 -13.99 -40.75 42.46
C MET A 45 -15.20 -40.09 41.78
N THR A 46 -16.42 -40.49 42.16
CA THR A 46 -17.64 -39.97 41.52
C THR A 46 -17.89 -38.51 41.90
N VAL A 47 -17.86 -38.17 43.19
CA VAL A 47 -18.15 -36.81 43.62
C VAL A 47 -16.94 -35.88 43.38
N GLY A 48 -15.70 -36.38 43.46
CA GLY A 48 -14.51 -35.64 43.03
C GLY A 48 -14.55 -35.26 41.55
N GLY A 49 -15.10 -36.14 40.70
CA GLY A 49 -15.36 -35.83 39.29
C GLY A 49 -16.35 -34.69 39.09
N VAL A 50 -17.37 -34.58 39.95
CA VAL A 50 -18.33 -33.46 39.92
C VAL A 50 -17.66 -32.13 40.28
N ASP A 51 -16.80 -32.13 41.30
CA ASP A 51 -16.04 -30.93 41.69
C ASP A 51 -15.08 -30.47 40.59
N ILE A 52 -14.39 -31.41 39.93
CA ILE A 52 -13.54 -31.12 38.78
C ILE A 52 -14.36 -30.55 37.63
N ASN A 53 -15.51 -31.15 37.30
CA ASN A 53 -16.38 -30.65 36.23
C ASN A 53 -16.88 -29.23 36.52
N ARG A 54 -17.25 -28.95 37.77
CA ARG A 54 -17.71 -27.63 38.20
C ARG A 54 -16.59 -26.61 38.19
N ALA A 55 -15.40 -26.94 38.69
CA ALA A 55 -14.23 -26.08 38.64
C ALA A 55 -13.81 -25.79 37.19
N SER A 56 -13.85 -26.80 36.31
CA SER A 56 -13.58 -26.64 34.88
C SER A 56 -14.60 -25.73 34.19
N THR A 57 -15.89 -25.87 34.51
CA THR A 57 -16.95 -25.02 33.97
C THR A 57 -16.78 -23.57 34.41
N VAL A 58 -16.46 -23.35 35.69
CA VAL A 58 -16.17 -22.01 36.20
C VAL A 58 -14.92 -21.43 35.54
N ARG A 59 -13.88 -22.23 35.30
CA ARG A 59 -12.66 -21.77 34.60
C ARG A 59 -12.98 -21.25 33.20
N VAL A 60 -13.80 -21.96 32.45
CA VAL A 60 -14.21 -21.55 31.09
C VAL A 60 -15.02 -20.25 31.17
N ASN A 61 -16.04 -20.19 32.03
CA ASN A 61 -16.86 -18.99 32.20
C ASN A 61 -16.03 -17.77 32.66
N LEU A 62 -15.06 -17.97 33.56
CA LEU A 62 -14.16 -16.92 33.99
C LEU A 62 -13.26 -16.46 32.84
N GLN A 63 -12.72 -17.39 32.05
CA GLN A 63 -11.90 -17.06 30.89
C GLN A 63 -12.70 -16.23 29.88
N ASP A 64 -13.92 -16.64 29.54
CA ASP A 64 -14.79 -15.91 28.61
C ASP A 64 -15.10 -14.49 29.13
N ALA A 65 -15.42 -14.36 30.43
CA ALA A 65 -15.67 -13.07 31.07
C ALA A 65 -14.42 -12.18 31.11
N LEU A 66 -13.24 -12.78 31.32
CA LEU A 66 -11.95 -12.11 31.37
C LEU A 66 -11.50 -11.64 29.99
N ASP A 67 -11.71 -12.44 28.94
CA ASP A 67 -11.39 -12.08 27.56
C ASP A 67 -12.23 -10.88 27.10
N ALA A 68 -13.54 -10.90 27.38
CA ALA A 68 -14.43 -9.77 27.10
C ALA A 68 -14.02 -8.50 27.88
N ALA A 69 -13.62 -8.66 29.14
CA ALA A 69 -13.14 -7.54 29.96
C ALA A 69 -11.79 -6.98 29.47
N ALA A 70 -10.85 -7.84 29.12
CA ALA A 70 -9.55 -7.47 28.57
C ALA A 70 -9.71 -6.74 27.22
N LEU A 71 -10.63 -7.18 26.36
CA LEU A 71 -10.96 -6.50 25.11
C LEU A 71 -11.58 -5.11 25.35
N SER A 72 -12.48 -5.00 26.32
CA SER A 72 -13.07 -3.71 26.70
C SER A 72 -12.02 -2.72 27.22
N ALA A 73 -11.12 -3.20 28.09
CA ALA A 73 -9.99 -2.43 28.59
C ALA A 73 -9.03 -2.02 27.46
N ALA A 74 -8.75 -2.93 26.52
CA ALA A 74 -7.93 -2.67 25.34
C ALA A 74 -8.54 -1.60 24.42
N ARG A 75 -9.87 -1.53 24.28
CA ARG A 75 -10.54 -0.47 23.49
C ARG A 75 -10.59 0.90 24.16
N SER A 76 -10.29 0.99 25.45
CA SER A 76 -10.36 2.26 26.16
C SER A 76 -9.23 3.23 25.72
N PRO A 77 -9.45 4.55 25.75
CA PRO A 77 -8.44 5.53 25.32
C PRO A 77 -7.33 5.77 26.35
N TYR A 78 -7.37 5.09 27.51
CA TYR A 78 -6.43 5.32 28.59
C TYR A 78 -5.09 4.61 28.35
N SER A 79 -4.00 5.22 28.81
CA SER A 79 -2.65 4.66 28.79
C SER A 79 -2.10 4.35 30.18
N ASP A 80 -2.80 4.76 31.24
CA ASP A 80 -2.43 4.50 32.62
C ASP A 80 -3.10 3.23 33.17
N ASP A 81 -2.33 2.44 33.91
CA ASP A 81 -2.79 1.17 34.48
C ASP A 81 -4.00 1.33 35.41
N ILE A 82 -4.14 2.47 36.09
CA ILE A 82 -5.24 2.72 37.03
C ILE A 82 -6.59 2.79 36.29
N ASN A 83 -6.66 3.54 35.19
CA ASN A 83 -7.88 3.62 34.39
C ASN A 83 -8.15 2.33 33.63
N ILE A 84 -7.12 1.62 33.17
CA ILE A 84 -7.26 0.30 32.53
C ILE A 84 -7.83 -0.72 33.50
N GLN A 85 -7.30 -0.78 34.72
CA GLN A 85 -7.82 -1.58 35.83
C GLN A 85 -9.28 -1.25 36.10
N ARG A 86 -9.64 0.04 36.17
CA ARG A 86 -11.01 0.47 36.43
C ARG A 86 -11.99 0.00 35.35
N VAL A 87 -11.66 0.18 34.07
CA VAL A 87 -12.51 -0.25 32.94
C VAL A 87 -12.61 -1.77 32.87
N GLY A 88 -11.47 -2.47 32.97
CA GLY A 88 -11.42 -3.94 32.94
C GLY A 88 -12.19 -4.57 34.10
N MET A 89 -12.01 -4.05 35.32
CA MET A 89 -12.73 -4.54 36.50
C MET A 89 -14.25 -4.31 36.39
N ALA A 90 -14.68 -3.15 35.88
CA ALA A 90 -16.09 -2.88 35.67
C ALA A 90 -16.71 -3.84 34.65
N ALA A 91 -16.02 -4.09 33.53
CA ALA A 91 -16.46 -5.04 32.51
C ALA A 91 -16.48 -6.48 33.06
N LEU A 92 -15.45 -6.91 33.79
CA LEU A 92 -15.38 -8.23 34.40
C LEU A 92 -16.52 -8.47 35.40
N LYS A 93 -16.78 -7.50 36.29
CA LYS A 93 -17.91 -7.57 37.23
C LYS A 93 -19.25 -7.65 36.51
N ALA A 94 -19.43 -6.92 35.41
CA ALA A 94 -20.64 -6.99 34.61
C ALA A 94 -20.83 -8.38 33.98
N ASN A 95 -19.78 -8.95 33.39
CA ASN A 95 -19.81 -10.28 32.78
C ASN A 95 -20.04 -11.40 33.82
N LEU A 96 -19.45 -11.28 35.02
CA LEU A 96 -19.58 -12.27 36.08
C LEU A 96 -20.96 -12.29 36.77
N LYS A 97 -21.81 -11.27 36.58
CA LYS A 97 -23.20 -11.30 37.07
C LYS A 97 -24.03 -12.46 36.49
N ALA A 98 -23.65 -12.97 35.33
CA ALA A 98 -24.26 -14.15 34.73
C ALA A 98 -24.00 -15.44 35.54
N TYR A 99 -23.05 -15.42 36.48
CA TYR A 99 -22.57 -16.58 37.21
C TYR A 99 -22.59 -16.34 38.74
N PRO A 100 -23.76 -16.41 39.41
CA PRO A 100 -23.93 -16.03 40.82
C PRO A 100 -23.19 -16.92 41.84
N ASN A 101 -22.70 -18.09 41.41
CA ASN A 101 -22.01 -19.05 42.28
C ASN A 101 -20.49 -18.88 42.30
N ILE A 102 -19.98 -17.74 41.80
CA ILE A 102 -18.56 -17.42 41.69
C ILE A 102 -18.27 -16.22 42.60
N THR A 103 -17.34 -16.38 43.54
CA THR A 103 -16.84 -15.26 44.34
C THR A 103 -15.52 -14.77 43.74
N LEU A 104 -15.55 -13.55 43.20
CA LEU A 104 -14.38 -12.88 42.62
C LEU A 104 -13.43 -12.39 43.71
N ARG A 105 -12.14 -12.68 43.58
CA ARG A 105 -11.09 -12.14 44.44
C ARG A 105 -10.51 -10.88 43.82
N GLU A 106 -11.11 -9.73 44.09
CA GLU A 106 -10.71 -8.46 43.46
C GLU A 106 -9.23 -8.12 43.68
N ALA A 107 -8.66 -8.49 44.84
CA ALA A 107 -7.25 -8.28 45.15
C ALA A 107 -6.27 -9.10 44.28
N ASP A 108 -6.74 -10.23 43.74
CA ASP A 108 -5.97 -11.12 42.86
C ASP A 108 -6.27 -10.87 41.37
N THR A 109 -7.06 -9.84 41.06
CA THR A 109 -7.45 -9.48 39.70
C THR A 109 -6.70 -8.22 39.24
N SER A 110 -5.97 -8.32 38.13
CA SER A 110 -5.19 -7.22 37.57
C SER A 110 -5.39 -7.10 36.07
N PHE A 111 -5.35 -5.86 35.57
CA PHE A 111 -5.31 -5.46 34.18
C PHE A 111 -4.16 -4.46 34.05
N ILE A 112 -3.11 -4.85 33.34
CA ILE A 112 -1.88 -4.07 33.22
C ILE A 112 -1.62 -3.85 31.74
N LEU A 113 -1.28 -2.61 31.36
CA LEU A 113 -0.88 -2.28 30.00
C LEU A 113 0.63 -2.43 29.86
N ARG A 114 1.07 -3.44 29.10
CA ARG A 114 2.48 -3.66 28.77
C ARG A 114 2.84 -2.99 27.46
N ASN A 115 3.95 -2.25 27.48
CA ASN A 115 4.52 -1.59 26.30
C ASN A 115 3.51 -0.72 25.53
N SER A 116 2.49 -0.19 26.21
CA SER A 116 1.38 0.59 25.60
C SER A 116 0.53 -0.15 24.55
N GLU A 117 0.80 -1.43 24.29
CA GLU A 117 0.19 -2.22 23.21
C GLU A 117 -0.58 -3.42 23.75
N VAL A 118 -0.12 -4.09 24.80
CA VAL A 118 -0.72 -5.36 25.25
C VAL A 118 -1.39 -5.18 26.60
N VAL A 119 -2.70 -5.39 26.65
CA VAL A 119 -3.42 -5.49 27.93
C VAL A 119 -3.34 -6.92 28.42
N VAL A 120 -2.70 -7.11 29.57
CA VAL A 120 -2.60 -8.40 30.25
C VAL A 120 -3.59 -8.40 31.42
N ALA A 121 -4.53 -9.33 31.40
CA ALA A 121 -5.54 -9.50 32.42
C ALA A 121 -5.37 -10.83 33.15
N THR A 122 -5.31 -10.80 34.47
CA THR A 122 -5.29 -11.98 35.34
C THR A 122 -6.43 -11.90 36.32
N SER A 123 -7.11 -13.02 36.57
CA SER A 123 -8.17 -13.07 37.58
C SER A 123 -8.20 -14.41 38.29
N LYS A 124 -8.56 -14.39 39.58
CA LYS A 124 -8.79 -15.59 40.38
C LYS A 124 -10.18 -15.55 41.00
N VAL A 125 -10.84 -16.69 41.00
CA VAL A 125 -12.14 -16.90 41.63
C VAL A 125 -12.12 -18.12 42.53
N ASP A 126 -12.91 -18.05 43.60
CA ASP A 126 -13.08 -19.15 44.53
C ASP A 126 -14.32 -19.96 44.14
N VAL A 127 -14.14 -21.27 43.90
CA VAL A 127 -15.22 -22.21 43.55
C VAL A 127 -15.49 -23.09 44.75
N LYS A 128 -16.66 -22.92 45.37
CA LYS A 128 -17.10 -23.79 46.46
C LYS A 128 -17.13 -25.25 45.99
N THR A 129 -16.49 -26.17 46.68
CA THR A 129 -16.53 -27.61 46.36
C THR A 129 -17.67 -28.31 47.10
N LEU A 130 -18.08 -29.48 46.62
CA LEU A 130 -19.08 -30.34 47.26
C LEU A 130 -18.43 -31.41 48.14
N VAL A 131 -17.17 -31.78 47.89
CA VAL A 131 -16.52 -32.96 48.49
C VAL A 131 -15.39 -32.64 49.46
N ALA A 132 -14.79 -31.44 49.42
CA ALA A 132 -13.61 -31.12 50.24
C ALA A 132 -13.83 -31.29 51.76
N ASN A 133 -15.09 -31.32 52.20
CA ASN A 133 -15.47 -31.47 53.61
C ASN A 133 -16.01 -32.88 53.99
N ILE A 134 -16.06 -33.86 53.07
CA ILE A 134 -16.86 -35.09 53.31
C ILE A 134 -16.09 -36.28 53.90
N PHE A 135 -14.75 -36.34 53.88
CA PHE A 135 -14.04 -37.56 54.31
C PHE A 135 -13.09 -37.37 55.53
N LEU A 136 -13.67 -37.67 56.72
CA LEU A 136 -13.11 -38.20 57.99
C LEU A 136 -12.93 -37.27 59.22
N PRO A 137 -13.66 -37.51 60.35
CA PRO A 137 -13.24 -37.10 61.69
C PRO A 137 -12.04 -37.93 62.17
N PRO A 138 -11.04 -37.35 62.89
CA PRO A 138 -11.08 -36.04 63.57
C PRO A 138 -10.41 -34.89 62.79
N TYR A 139 -10.18 -35.04 61.47
CA TYR A 139 -9.37 -34.09 60.68
C TYR A 139 -10.12 -33.55 59.45
N GLY A 140 -11.39 -33.18 59.59
CA GLY A 140 -12.18 -32.47 58.57
C GLY A 140 -11.73 -31.01 58.36
N LYS A 141 -10.43 -30.81 58.14
CA LYS A 141 -9.77 -29.52 57.80
C LYS A 141 -8.60 -29.73 56.83
N PHE A 142 -8.63 -30.77 56.00
CA PHE A 142 -7.52 -31.02 55.07
C PHE A 142 -7.54 -30.11 53.84
N MET A 143 -8.70 -29.61 53.41
CA MET A 143 -8.82 -28.76 52.22
C MET A 143 -9.80 -27.61 52.50
N ASP A 144 -9.45 -26.44 51.98
CA ASP A 144 -10.31 -25.24 52.00
C ASP A 144 -11.65 -25.56 51.30
N ASP A 145 -12.75 -24.95 51.73
CA ASP A 145 -14.09 -25.18 51.14
C ASP A 145 -14.16 -24.76 49.66
N TYR A 146 -13.11 -24.10 49.18
CA TYR A 146 -12.99 -23.48 47.88
C TYR A 146 -11.75 -23.98 47.13
N ILE A 147 -11.94 -24.30 45.84
CA ILE A 147 -10.83 -24.46 44.90
C ILE A 147 -10.61 -23.13 44.19
N GLN A 148 -9.37 -22.66 44.20
CA GLN A 148 -8.96 -21.47 43.47
C GLN A 148 -8.83 -21.80 41.98
N VAL A 149 -9.54 -21.04 41.16
CA VAL A 149 -9.48 -21.15 39.69
C VAL A 149 -8.98 -19.83 39.12
N GLY A 150 -7.88 -19.90 38.37
CA GLY A 150 -7.27 -18.76 37.70
C GLY A 150 -7.54 -18.75 36.20
N ALA A 151 -7.64 -17.54 35.65
CA ALA A 151 -7.70 -17.27 34.22
C ALA A 151 -6.68 -16.18 33.84
N HIS A 152 -6.20 -16.24 32.60
CA HIS A 152 -5.20 -15.33 32.05
C HIS A 152 -5.61 -14.97 30.62
N SER A 153 -5.64 -13.68 30.30
CA SER A 153 -6.00 -13.17 28.98
C SER A 153 -5.03 -12.09 28.56
N GLU A 154 -4.65 -12.11 27.27
CA GLU A 154 -3.82 -11.08 26.67
C GLU A 154 -4.49 -10.57 25.41
N VAL A 155 -4.65 -9.25 25.32
CA VAL A 155 -5.25 -8.61 24.16
C VAL A 155 -4.27 -7.56 23.63
N ASN A 156 -3.89 -7.71 22.37
CA ASN A 156 -3.12 -6.70 21.66
C ASN A 156 -4.05 -5.57 21.22
N ARG A 157 -3.74 -4.34 21.60
CA ARG A 157 -4.33 -3.13 21.03
C ARG A 157 -3.84 -3.02 19.60
N ALA A 158 -4.74 -3.25 18.65
CA ALA A 158 -4.51 -2.93 17.25
C ALA A 158 -4.57 -1.40 17.05
N THR A 159 -3.66 -0.69 17.69
CA THR A 159 -3.43 0.74 17.52
C THR A 159 -2.55 0.91 16.27
N LYS A 160 -3.14 1.46 15.20
CA LYS A 160 -2.47 1.69 13.92
C LYS A 160 -2.51 3.18 13.60
N ASP A 161 -1.41 3.69 13.07
CA ASP A 161 -1.39 4.98 12.40
C ASP A 161 -2.26 4.88 11.14
N ILE A 162 -3.09 5.90 10.91
CA ILE A 162 -4.00 5.95 9.76
C ILE A 162 -3.72 7.24 8.98
N GLU A 163 -3.46 7.08 7.69
CA GLU A 163 -3.35 8.20 6.76
C GLU A 163 -4.49 8.11 5.75
N VAL A 164 -5.32 9.16 5.67
CA VAL A 164 -6.50 9.22 4.79
C VAL A 164 -6.32 10.37 3.80
N SER A 165 -6.67 10.15 2.53
CA SER A 165 -6.72 11.21 1.53
C SER A 165 -8.16 11.43 1.09
N LEU A 166 -8.67 12.64 1.32
CA LEU A 166 -10.00 13.05 0.92
C LEU A 166 -9.92 13.85 -0.39
N VAL A 167 -10.41 13.25 -1.47
CA VAL A 167 -10.46 13.87 -2.80
C VAL A 167 -11.87 14.42 -3.01
N LEU A 168 -11.98 15.74 -3.13
CA LEU A 168 -13.26 16.45 -3.13
C LEU A 168 -13.57 17.07 -4.49
N ASP A 169 -14.70 16.70 -5.08
CA ASP A 169 -15.22 17.35 -6.28
C ASP A 169 -15.83 18.71 -5.92
N ILE A 170 -15.27 19.78 -6.49
CA ILE A 170 -15.76 21.16 -6.36
C ILE A 170 -16.11 21.76 -7.74
N THR A 171 -16.52 20.91 -8.69
CA THR A 171 -17.01 21.36 -10.01
C THR A 171 -18.30 22.16 -9.88
N GLY A 172 -18.65 22.91 -10.93
CA GLY A 172 -19.84 23.77 -10.92
C GLY A 172 -21.17 23.03 -10.66
N SER A 173 -21.26 21.71 -10.91
CA SER A 173 -22.43 20.90 -10.58
C SER A 173 -22.62 20.62 -9.08
N MET A 174 -21.61 20.95 -8.27
CA MET A 174 -21.65 20.86 -6.82
C MET A 174 -22.19 22.14 -6.17
N ASP A 175 -22.43 23.19 -6.95
CA ASP A 175 -22.88 24.49 -6.41
C ASP A 175 -24.20 24.38 -5.60
N GLY A 176 -24.37 25.30 -4.65
CA GLY A 176 -25.48 25.32 -3.70
C GLY A 176 -25.35 24.27 -2.59
N SER A 177 -26.44 23.55 -2.31
CA SER A 177 -26.54 22.70 -1.11
C SER A 177 -25.59 21.50 -1.14
N ARG A 178 -25.20 21.01 -2.32
CA ARG A 178 -24.29 19.85 -2.43
C ARG A 178 -22.89 20.18 -1.90
N LEU A 179 -22.40 21.38 -2.17
CA LEU A 179 -21.10 21.82 -1.68
C LEU A 179 -21.14 22.09 -0.17
N SER A 180 -22.23 22.65 0.36
CA SER A 180 -22.37 22.81 1.81
C SER A 180 -22.46 21.46 2.53
N ASP A 181 -23.26 20.53 2.01
CA ASP A 181 -23.40 19.19 2.60
C ASP A 181 -22.07 18.42 2.54
N LEU A 182 -21.30 18.60 1.46
CA LEU A 182 -19.95 18.04 1.33
C LEU A 182 -18.99 18.63 2.38
N GLN A 183 -19.05 19.93 2.62
CA GLN A 183 -18.23 20.60 3.64
C GLN A 183 -18.57 20.09 5.04
N ASP A 184 -19.87 19.99 5.37
CA ASP A 184 -20.32 19.49 6.66
C ASP A 184 -19.88 18.03 6.87
N ALA A 185 -20.12 17.17 5.88
CA ALA A 185 -19.69 15.76 5.94
C ALA A 185 -18.16 15.60 6.00
N ALA A 186 -17.40 16.47 5.32
CA ALA A 186 -15.95 16.47 5.38
C ALA A 186 -15.44 16.90 6.76
N ASN A 187 -16.04 17.93 7.38
CA ASN A 187 -15.70 18.33 8.75
C ASN A 187 -16.01 17.22 9.76
N ASP A 188 -17.20 16.60 9.67
CA ASP A 188 -17.57 15.47 10.53
C ASP A 188 -16.58 14.30 10.40
N LEU A 189 -16.13 14.01 9.18
CA LEU A 189 -15.15 12.96 8.94
C LEU A 189 -13.76 13.32 9.50
N VAL A 190 -13.34 14.58 9.35
CA VAL A 190 -12.07 15.07 9.91
C VAL A 190 -12.09 14.94 11.42
N ASP A 191 -13.16 15.37 12.09
CA ASP A 191 -13.30 15.30 13.55
C ASP A 191 -13.36 13.85 14.06
N LEU A 192 -13.92 12.92 13.26
CA LEU A 192 -13.97 11.51 13.61
C LEU A 192 -12.59 10.82 13.49
N VAL A 193 -11.85 11.13 12.43
CA VAL A 193 -10.59 10.44 12.09
C VAL A 193 -9.39 11.09 12.76
N VAL A 194 -9.35 12.42 12.79
CA VAL A 194 -8.23 13.22 13.32
C VAL A 194 -8.55 13.60 14.76
N GLN A 195 -8.16 12.74 15.71
CA GLN A 195 -8.39 12.96 17.13
C GLN A 195 -7.39 13.99 17.71
N ASP A 196 -7.78 14.76 18.72
CA ASP A 196 -6.88 15.73 19.37
C ASP A 196 -5.69 15.05 20.07
N ASN A 197 -5.91 13.88 20.67
CA ASN A 197 -4.87 13.13 21.37
C ASN A 197 -4.16 12.14 20.45
N GLN A 198 -3.04 12.59 19.88
CA GLN A 198 -2.20 11.84 18.96
C GLN A 198 -0.98 11.18 19.64
N SER A 199 -1.01 11.01 20.97
CA SER A 199 0.15 10.50 21.74
C SER A 199 0.37 9.00 21.58
N ILE A 200 -0.67 8.25 21.21
CA ILE A 200 -0.64 6.78 21.06
C ILE A 200 -0.67 6.37 19.58
N ASN A 201 -1.56 6.96 18.77
CA ASN A 201 -1.60 6.78 17.31
C ASN A 201 -1.52 8.13 16.63
N LYS A 202 -0.92 8.15 15.44
CA LYS A 202 -0.93 9.30 14.54
C LYS A 202 -1.97 9.06 13.46
N THR A 203 -2.99 9.90 13.43
CA THR A 203 -3.93 10.00 12.33
C THR A 203 -3.68 11.28 11.55
N ARG A 204 -3.63 11.17 10.23
CA ARG A 204 -3.41 12.29 9.33
C ARG A 204 -4.42 12.23 8.20
N MET A 205 -4.89 13.40 7.79
CA MET A 205 -5.76 13.52 6.63
C MET A 205 -5.18 14.54 5.64
N ALA A 206 -5.14 14.15 4.36
CA ALA A 206 -4.85 15.04 3.26
C ALA A 206 -6.16 15.46 2.57
N LEU A 207 -6.23 16.72 2.15
CA LEU A 207 -7.39 17.27 1.44
C LEU A 207 -6.98 17.65 0.02
N VAL A 208 -7.71 17.15 -0.97
CA VAL A 208 -7.44 17.40 -2.39
C VAL A 208 -8.71 17.86 -3.10
N PRO A 209 -9.06 19.15 -3.02
CA PRO A 209 -10.18 19.70 -3.77
C PRO A 209 -9.81 19.83 -5.26
N TYR A 210 -10.68 19.33 -6.15
CA TYR A 210 -10.47 19.36 -7.59
C TYR A 210 -11.70 19.88 -8.35
N SER A 211 -11.42 20.58 -9.45
CA SER A 211 -12.42 20.92 -10.48
C SER A 211 -11.84 20.50 -11.85
N MET A 212 -11.47 21.45 -12.72
CA MET A 212 -10.64 21.15 -13.90
C MET A 212 -9.19 20.81 -13.56
N GLY A 213 -8.77 21.07 -12.32
CA GLY A 213 -7.46 20.76 -11.78
C GLY A 213 -7.43 20.99 -10.27
N VAL A 214 -6.28 20.73 -9.65
CA VAL A 214 -6.05 20.96 -8.22
C VAL A 214 -5.32 22.29 -8.04
N ASN A 215 -5.88 23.17 -7.21
CA ASN A 215 -5.20 24.39 -6.81
C ASN A 215 -4.38 24.13 -5.54
N ALA A 216 -3.08 23.86 -5.70
CA ALA A 216 -2.17 23.63 -4.58
C ALA A 216 -1.72 24.92 -3.86
N GLY A 217 -2.06 26.11 -4.38
CA GLY A 217 -1.72 27.39 -3.76
C GLY A 217 -0.23 27.51 -3.42
N SER A 218 0.06 27.84 -2.16
CA SER A 218 1.43 27.94 -1.63
C SER A 218 2.18 26.61 -1.62
N TYR A 219 1.47 25.48 -1.56
CA TYR A 219 2.06 24.13 -1.56
C TYR A 219 2.50 23.67 -2.96
N LEU A 220 2.26 24.48 -4.00
CA LEU A 220 2.54 24.07 -5.37
C LEU A 220 3.98 23.60 -5.59
N ASN A 221 4.97 24.28 -5.00
CA ASN A 221 6.37 23.88 -5.13
C ASN A 221 6.74 22.67 -4.27
N ASP A 222 6.04 22.45 -3.15
CA ASP A 222 6.23 21.24 -2.33
C ASP A 222 5.72 20.00 -3.08
N VAL A 223 4.63 20.15 -3.85
CA VAL A 223 4.00 19.08 -4.61
C VAL A 223 4.72 18.80 -5.94
N ARG A 224 5.07 19.84 -6.72
CA ARG A 224 5.64 19.68 -8.07
C ARG A 224 7.16 19.85 -8.15
N GLY A 225 7.79 20.35 -7.08
CA GLY A 225 9.15 20.88 -7.10
C GLY A 225 9.23 22.34 -7.57
N ALA A 226 10.41 22.95 -7.44
CA ALA A 226 10.65 24.31 -7.90
C ALA A 226 10.48 24.41 -9.44
N ALA A 227 9.88 25.50 -9.92
CA ALA A 227 9.84 25.77 -11.36
C ALA A 227 11.26 25.80 -11.92
N ARG A 228 11.50 25.07 -13.02
CA ARG A 228 12.70 25.26 -13.82
C ARG A 228 12.61 26.65 -14.46
N GLY A 229 13.56 27.52 -14.13
CA GLY A 229 13.64 28.87 -14.67
C GLY A 229 14.02 28.88 -16.14
N SER A 230 13.92 30.05 -16.78
CA SER A 230 14.41 30.24 -18.14
C SER A 230 15.94 30.10 -18.20
N THR A 231 16.43 29.64 -19.35
CA THR A 231 17.86 29.64 -19.68
C THR A 231 18.12 30.54 -20.86
N THR A 232 19.29 31.16 -20.91
CA THR A 232 19.65 32.10 -21.98
C THR A 232 20.07 31.35 -23.24
N ILE A 233 19.53 31.75 -24.39
CA ILE A 233 20.03 31.31 -25.69
C ILE A 233 21.42 31.88 -25.92
N SER A 234 22.40 30.98 -26.07
CA SER A 234 23.81 31.29 -26.28
C SER A 234 24.23 31.28 -27.76
N GLY A 235 23.39 30.73 -28.64
CA GLY A 235 23.63 30.72 -30.08
C GLY A 235 22.43 30.23 -30.87
N ALA A 236 22.33 30.68 -32.12
CA ALA A 236 21.37 30.16 -33.10
C ALA A 236 22.04 30.17 -34.48
N ALA A 237 22.23 28.99 -35.06
CA ALA A 237 22.86 28.83 -36.36
C ALA A 237 22.30 27.61 -37.08
N TRP A 238 22.21 27.67 -38.40
CA TRP A 238 21.80 26.52 -39.24
C TRP A 238 22.96 25.97 -40.08
N MET A 239 24.03 26.76 -40.23
CA MET A 239 25.21 26.42 -41.01
C MET A 239 26.48 26.52 -40.16
N VAL A 240 27.49 25.76 -40.57
CA VAL A 240 28.84 25.90 -40.05
C VAL A 240 29.45 27.18 -40.62
N ALA A 241 29.90 28.08 -39.76
CA ALA A 241 30.52 29.34 -40.15
C ALA A 241 31.68 29.12 -41.15
N ASN A 242 31.82 30.04 -42.11
CA ASN A 242 32.92 30.06 -43.09
C ASN A 242 33.04 28.83 -44.01
N THR A 243 31.97 28.03 -44.16
CA THR A 243 31.94 26.85 -45.06
C THR A 243 31.22 27.11 -46.40
N GLN A 244 30.88 28.37 -46.68
CA GLN A 244 30.24 28.75 -47.93
C GLN A 244 31.21 28.58 -49.11
N LYS A 245 30.77 27.89 -50.16
CA LYS A 245 31.55 27.69 -51.39
C LYS A 245 30.72 27.94 -52.63
N THR A 246 31.30 28.64 -53.59
CA THR A 246 30.70 28.88 -54.89
C THR A 246 30.91 27.67 -55.79
N ILE A 247 29.83 27.21 -56.41
CA ILE A 247 29.79 26.15 -57.41
C ILE A 247 30.10 26.82 -58.76
N THR A 248 31.22 26.47 -59.35
CA THR A 248 31.72 27.09 -60.59
C THR A 248 31.39 26.27 -61.83
N ALA A 249 31.15 24.96 -61.68
CA ALA A 249 30.74 24.09 -62.78
C ALA A 249 29.88 22.92 -62.29
N LEU A 250 29.06 22.39 -63.20
CA LEU A 250 28.26 21.19 -62.99
C LEU A 250 28.27 20.38 -64.29
N ASN A 251 28.73 19.13 -64.22
CA ASN A 251 28.69 18.24 -65.39
C ASN A 251 27.27 17.70 -65.63
N LYS A 252 27.02 17.15 -66.83
CA LYS A 252 25.77 16.44 -67.14
C LYS A 252 25.97 14.93 -66.99
N ALA A 253 25.75 14.42 -65.78
CA ALA A 253 25.97 13.01 -65.46
C ALA A 253 25.00 12.49 -64.39
N ASN A 254 25.05 11.18 -64.12
CA ASN A 254 24.40 10.55 -62.97
C ASN A 254 25.39 9.61 -62.25
N PRO A 255 25.91 9.95 -61.06
CA PRO A 255 25.64 11.18 -60.31
C PRO A 255 26.18 12.44 -61.00
N GLY A 256 25.52 13.58 -60.78
CA GLY A 256 26.04 14.88 -61.17
C GLY A 256 27.23 15.30 -60.30
N VAL A 257 28.26 15.84 -60.94
CA VAL A 257 29.52 16.29 -60.31
C VAL A 257 29.57 17.81 -60.31
N PHE A 258 29.57 18.37 -59.10
CA PHE A 258 29.68 19.78 -58.81
C PHE A 258 31.14 20.14 -58.59
N THR A 259 31.58 21.24 -59.19
CA THR A 259 32.93 21.80 -59.00
C THR A 259 32.84 23.01 -58.08
N ALA A 260 33.55 22.95 -56.95
CA ALA A 260 33.79 24.07 -56.04
C ALA A 260 35.21 23.94 -55.47
N ASN A 261 36.09 24.86 -55.82
CA ASN A 261 37.51 24.74 -55.48
C ASN A 261 37.75 24.80 -53.96
N SER A 262 38.60 23.89 -53.47
CA SER A 262 38.96 23.77 -52.06
C SER A 262 37.73 23.82 -51.15
N HIS A 263 36.71 23.01 -51.45
CA HIS A 263 35.41 23.12 -50.78
C HIS A 263 35.46 22.67 -49.31
N GLY A 264 36.38 21.77 -48.95
CA GLY A 264 36.60 21.31 -47.57
C GLY A 264 35.51 20.37 -47.03
N TYR A 265 34.53 20.00 -47.85
CA TYR A 265 33.50 19.02 -47.50
C TYR A 265 34.06 17.59 -47.52
N SER A 266 33.49 16.73 -46.68
CA SER A 266 33.74 15.29 -46.61
C SER A 266 32.49 14.50 -47.00
N THR A 267 32.66 13.24 -47.42
CA THR A 267 31.52 12.35 -47.67
C THR A 267 30.70 12.19 -46.39
N GLY A 268 29.40 12.46 -46.48
CA GLY A 268 28.47 12.44 -45.35
C GLY A 268 28.14 13.80 -44.76
N ASP A 269 28.87 14.87 -45.11
CA ASP A 269 28.46 16.24 -44.77
C ASP A 269 27.12 16.58 -45.42
N PHE A 270 26.34 17.44 -44.77
CA PHE A 270 25.10 17.98 -45.35
C PHE A 270 25.34 19.40 -45.85
N VAL A 271 24.82 19.71 -47.03
CA VAL A 271 24.94 21.04 -47.63
C VAL A 271 23.59 21.57 -48.08
N TRP A 272 23.38 22.87 -47.88
CA TRP A 272 22.28 23.62 -48.46
C TRP A 272 22.72 24.27 -49.76
N ILE A 273 21.97 24.02 -50.83
CA ILE A 273 22.24 24.60 -52.14
C ILE A 273 21.29 25.77 -52.40
N SER A 274 21.85 26.87 -52.90
CA SER A 274 21.11 28.10 -53.21
C SER A 274 21.79 28.85 -54.34
N GLY A 275 21.07 29.75 -55.00
CA GLY A 275 21.66 30.63 -56.02
C GLY A 275 22.06 29.94 -57.32
N VAL A 276 21.75 28.65 -57.52
CA VAL A 276 21.95 27.98 -58.81
C VAL A 276 21.00 28.60 -59.83
N THR A 277 21.53 29.11 -60.94
CA THR A 277 20.77 29.63 -62.08
C THR A 277 21.17 28.91 -63.36
N ASP A 278 20.36 28.98 -64.41
CA ASP A 278 20.82 28.59 -65.75
C ASP A 278 21.61 29.74 -66.40
N GLY A 279 22.23 29.44 -67.55
CA GLY A 279 23.05 30.38 -68.29
C GLY A 279 22.34 31.61 -68.87
N ASN A 280 21.02 31.74 -68.68
CA ASN A 280 20.19 32.79 -69.27
C ASN A 280 19.50 33.68 -68.23
N ASN A 281 20.01 33.80 -66.99
CA ASN A 281 19.56 34.79 -65.98
C ASN A 281 18.04 34.90 -65.76
N SER A 282 17.24 33.93 -66.20
CA SER A 282 15.82 33.82 -65.91
C SER A 282 15.71 32.90 -64.70
N GLY A 283 15.43 33.47 -63.53
CA GLY A 283 15.44 32.81 -62.22
C GLY A 283 14.43 31.67 -62.01
N GLN A 284 14.13 30.89 -63.05
CA GLN A 284 13.14 29.83 -63.06
C GLN A 284 13.52 28.74 -64.08
N SER A 285 14.71 28.15 -63.91
CA SER A 285 15.11 26.95 -64.64
C SER A 285 14.73 25.69 -63.84
N ASP A 286 14.46 24.58 -64.54
CA ASP A 286 14.21 23.29 -63.88
C ASP A 286 15.37 22.91 -62.96
N LEU A 287 16.61 23.21 -63.36
CA LEU A 287 17.80 22.97 -62.53
C LEU A 287 17.78 23.77 -61.22
N ALA A 288 17.42 25.06 -61.28
CA ALA A 288 17.31 25.92 -60.10
C ALA A 288 16.17 25.47 -59.17
N SER A 289 15.00 25.12 -59.72
CA SER A 289 13.85 24.59 -58.96
C SER A 289 14.15 23.25 -58.28
N TRP A 290 14.96 22.42 -58.93
CA TRP A 290 15.34 21.12 -58.39
C TRP A 290 16.40 21.20 -57.31
N LEU A 291 17.39 22.09 -57.44
CA LEU A 291 18.55 22.18 -56.56
C LEU A 291 18.45 23.22 -55.44
N ASN A 292 17.86 24.39 -55.70
CA ASN A 292 17.84 25.45 -54.70
C ASN A 292 16.83 25.17 -53.59
N GLY A 293 17.15 25.64 -52.38
CA GLY A 293 16.21 25.61 -51.27
C GLY A 293 16.06 24.23 -50.63
N LYS A 294 17.07 23.36 -50.79
CA LYS A 294 17.04 21.98 -50.30
C LYS A 294 18.39 21.59 -49.69
N SER A 295 18.35 20.64 -48.77
CA SER A 295 19.52 20.01 -48.19
C SER A 295 19.89 18.72 -48.96
N TYR A 296 21.19 18.48 -49.08
CA TYR A 296 21.75 17.31 -49.75
C TYR A 296 22.88 16.73 -48.94
N LYS A 297 23.09 15.42 -49.07
CA LYS A 297 24.25 14.72 -48.53
C LYS A 297 25.38 14.75 -49.55
N VAL A 298 26.58 15.12 -49.12
CA VAL A 298 27.77 15.21 -49.96
C VAL A 298 28.42 13.83 -50.12
N VAL A 299 28.85 13.52 -51.34
CA VAL A 299 29.82 12.47 -51.63
C VAL A 299 31.05 13.14 -52.24
N LYS A 300 32.15 13.16 -51.47
CA LYS A 300 33.40 13.78 -51.90
C LYS A 300 34.03 12.94 -53.02
N ILE A 301 34.45 13.60 -54.10
CA ILE A 301 35.19 12.97 -55.19
C ILE A 301 36.67 13.34 -55.06
N ASP A 302 36.97 14.63 -54.98
CA ASP A 302 38.30 15.16 -54.69
C ASP A 302 38.21 16.46 -53.86
N ASN A 303 39.24 17.31 -53.84
CA ASN A 303 39.24 18.56 -53.06
C ASN A 303 38.50 19.73 -53.72
N ASN A 304 38.18 19.60 -55.01
CA ASN A 304 37.52 20.59 -55.85
C ASN A 304 36.19 20.10 -56.42
N THR A 305 35.89 18.80 -56.33
CA THR A 305 34.66 18.22 -56.86
C THR A 305 33.95 17.29 -55.88
N PHE A 306 32.63 17.31 -55.94
CA PHE A 306 31.76 16.44 -55.15
C PHE A 306 30.47 16.14 -55.90
N SER A 307 29.79 15.05 -55.54
CA SER A 307 28.42 14.79 -55.97
C SER A 307 27.46 14.89 -54.79
N LEU A 308 26.17 14.98 -55.10
CA LEU A 308 25.10 15.12 -54.12
C LEU A 308 24.19 13.89 -54.12
N GLN A 309 23.67 13.58 -52.94
CA GLN A 309 22.61 12.60 -52.71
C GLN A 309 21.43 13.28 -52.01
N THR A 310 20.22 12.76 -52.22
CA THR A 310 19.08 13.05 -51.35
C THR A 310 19.40 12.64 -49.92
N ILE A 311 18.64 13.13 -48.93
CA ILE A 311 18.81 12.71 -47.53
C ILE A 311 18.66 11.18 -47.39
N GLY A 312 17.82 10.57 -48.23
CA GLY A 312 17.62 9.11 -48.32
C GLY A 312 18.72 8.34 -49.08
N GLY A 313 19.78 9.01 -49.56
CA GLY A 313 20.95 8.37 -50.17
C GLY A 313 20.88 8.14 -51.68
N SER A 314 19.84 8.61 -52.37
CA SER A 314 19.75 8.50 -53.83
C SER A 314 20.60 9.56 -54.52
N ASN A 315 21.39 9.17 -55.52
CA ASN A 315 22.22 10.10 -56.28
C ASN A 315 21.38 11.18 -57.00
N ILE A 316 21.86 12.42 -56.97
CA ILE A 316 21.28 13.51 -57.74
C ILE A 316 21.79 13.42 -59.18
N SER A 317 20.88 13.12 -60.10
CA SER A 317 21.16 13.13 -61.54
C SER A 317 21.06 14.55 -62.09
N THR A 318 21.99 14.89 -62.99
CA THR A 318 22.03 16.18 -63.71
C THR A 318 21.94 16.02 -65.22
N SER A 319 21.85 14.77 -65.71
CA SER A 319 21.92 14.44 -67.14
C SER A 319 20.79 15.06 -67.97
N GLY A 320 19.60 15.20 -67.40
CA GLY A 320 18.40 15.72 -68.06
C GLY A 320 18.26 17.26 -68.05
N TYR A 321 19.16 17.98 -67.38
CA TYR A 321 19.02 19.42 -67.18
C TYR A 321 19.89 20.24 -68.14
N GLN A 322 19.63 21.55 -68.21
CA GLN A 322 20.42 22.48 -69.00
C GLN A 322 21.85 22.61 -68.47
N THR A 323 22.79 22.94 -69.36
CA THR A 323 24.20 23.14 -68.98
C THR A 323 24.32 24.33 -68.03
N TYR A 324 24.97 24.11 -66.90
CA TYR A 324 25.25 25.15 -65.93
C TYR A 324 26.46 25.99 -66.35
N THR A 325 26.25 27.29 -66.58
CA THR A 325 27.32 28.22 -66.98
C THR A 325 27.44 29.45 -66.07
N ALA A 326 26.54 29.61 -65.10
CA ALA A 326 26.37 30.87 -64.37
C ALA A 326 27.36 31.09 -63.20
N SER A 327 28.02 30.04 -62.70
CA SER A 327 28.95 30.11 -61.55
C SER A 327 28.42 30.85 -60.29
N SER A 328 27.09 30.87 -60.13
CA SER A 328 26.31 31.58 -59.11
C SER A 328 25.88 30.71 -57.92
N GLY A 329 26.00 29.39 -58.03
CA GLY A 329 25.49 28.44 -57.06
C GLY A 329 26.34 28.47 -55.80
N ILE A 330 25.70 28.31 -54.65
CA ILE A 330 26.36 28.36 -53.36
C ILE A 330 25.98 27.11 -52.57
N ALA A 331 27.01 26.37 -52.14
CA ALA A 331 26.90 25.32 -51.14
C ALA A 331 27.31 25.86 -49.77
N ARG A 332 26.53 25.54 -48.73
CA ARG A 332 26.85 25.85 -47.32
C ARG A 332 26.73 24.59 -46.50
N ARG A 333 27.74 24.27 -45.68
CA ARG A 333 27.68 23.10 -44.82
C ARG A 333 26.71 23.34 -43.67
N CYS A 334 25.76 22.44 -43.47
CA CYS A 334 24.75 22.50 -42.44
C CYS A 334 25.26 21.90 -41.13
N LEU A 335 24.70 22.35 -40.00
CA LEU A 335 24.99 21.75 -38.69
C LEU A 335 24.30 20.40 -38.51
N ILE A 336 23.12 20.24 -39.11
CA ILE A 336 22.30 19.02 -39.07
C ILE A 336 21.78 18.69 -40.48
N SER A 337 21.23 17.49 -40.67
CA SER A 337 20.81 16.96 -41.97
C SER A 337 19.68 17.73 -42.66
N THR A 338 18.79 18.34 -41.87
CA THR A 338 17.67 19.15 -42.37
C THR A 338 18.06 20.59 -42.69
N CYS A 339 19.26 21.02 -42.29
CA CYS A 339 19.72 22.41 -42.40
C CYS A 339 18.80 23.43 -41.70
N GLU A 340 18.07 23.01 -40.66
CA GLU A 340 17.27 23.89 -39.83
C GLU A 340 18.14 24.62 -38.79
N VAL A 341 17.55 25.64 -38.15
CA VAL A 341 18.23 26.42 -37.12
C VAL A 341 18.41 25.56 -35.87
N VAL A 342 19.67 25.39 -35.46
CA VAL A 342 20.04 24.80 -34.18
C VAL A 342 20.20 25.93 -33.18
N VAL A 343 19.37 25.91 -32.13
CA VAL A 343 19.45 26.82 -31.00
C VAL A 343 20.26 26.16 -29.89
N THR A 344 21.24 26.88 -29.34
CA THR A 344 22.10 26.41 -28.25
C THR A 344 21.78 27.16 -26.98
N SER A 345 21.37 26.44 -25.94
CA SER A 345 21.22 26.97 -24.58
C SER A 345 21.96 26.04 -23.61
N ASN A 346 22.65 26.60 -22.62
CA ASN A 346 23.33 25.77 -21.63
C ASN A 346 22.38 25.42 -20.49
N ASN A 347 22.40 24.16 -20.06
CA ASN A 347 21.55 23.65 -18.98
C ASN A 347 20.03 23.85 -19.22
N HIS A 348 19.58 23.84 -20.48
CA HIS A 348 18.15 23.98 -20.80
C HIS A 348 17.28 22.83 -20.25
N GLY A 349 17.90 21.69 -19.91
CA GLY A 349 17.22 20.58 -19.23
C GLY A 349 16.13 19.89 -20.07
N LEU A 350 16.20 20.06 -21.40
CA LEU A 350 15.32 19.43 -22.38
C LEU A 350 15.97 18.16 -22.93
N SER A 351 15.16 17.15 -23.19
CA SER A 351 15.57 15.89 -23.82
C SER A 351 15.35 15.93 -25.33
N THR A 352 16.01 15.03 -26.07
CA THR A 352 15.75 14.88 -27.51
C THR A 352 14.29 14.49 -27.76
N GLY A 353 13.59 15.27 -28.58
CA GLY A 353 12.18 15.03 -28.94
C GLY A 353 11.17 15.77 -28.05
N GLU A 354 11.63 16.57 -27.09
CA GLU A 354 10.75 17.51 -26.36
C GLU A 354 10.52 18.77 -27.20
N ASP A 355 9.26 19.20 -27.27
CA ASP A 355 8.87 20.44 -27.95
C ASP A 355 9.30 21.66 -27.12
N VAL A 356 9.72 22.73 -27.81
CA VAL A 356 10.24 23.98 -27.22
C VAL A 356 9.39 25.17 -27.61
#